data_AF-K2BRT0-F1
#
_entry.id   AF-K2BRT0-F1
#
_cell.length_a   1.000
_cell.length_b   1.000
_cell.length_c   1.000
_cell.angle_alpha   90.00
_cell.angle_beta   90.00
_cell.angle_gamma   90.00
#
_symmetry.space_group_name_H-M   'P 1'
#
loop_
_entity.id
_entity.type
_entity.pdbx_description
1 polymer ?
#
loop_
_entity_poly.entity_id
_entity_poly.type
_entity_poly.pdbx_seq_one_letter_code
_entity_poly.pdbx_strand_id
1 'polypeptide(L)'
;MEINKTSKYWGERLLQSLIVLLPTYLVRFEIAGIRLNVLDVVVVVSFLTCILLYRQARLGVLCMGIWKYIMGSFAIIGLIAVIISANTMAALGLYKSYIIAPMLVGIMVLTIRPRLEAILQAFALLIVFIGTIGIWQLLTGYGIPAPWNIPGDEFRITSVYDYPNAVGLTLAPLLALLAAHLLQRGTHKQWFLPIFLLGCLAVVWSRSDGAVVAVFAAVASCLLFTRWRW
;
A
#
# COMPACT_ATOMS: atom_id res chain seq x y z
N MET A 1 24.95 -4.61 17.32
CA MET A 1 25.55 -3.71 16.30
C MET A 1 24.56 -2.61 16.05
N GLU A 2 24.89 -1.37 16.42
CA GLU A 2 23.99 -0.23 16.25
C GLU A 2 23.96 0.21 14.79
N ILE A 3 22.75 0.40 14.26
CA ILE A 3 22.54 0.92 12.91
C ILE A 3 22.86 2.42 12.94
N ASN A 4 23.73 2.87 12.03
CA ASN A 4 24.05 4.29 11.88
C ASN A 4 22.77 5.11 11.64
N LYS A 5 22.62 6.24 12.36
CA LYS A 5 21.48 7.17 12.22
C LYS A 5 21.24 7.59 10.77
N THR A 6 22.31 7.78 9.99
CA THR A 6 22.22 8.15 8.57
C THR A 6 21.59 7.03 7.74
N SER A 7 22.03 5.78 7.91
CA SER A 7 21.43 4.62 7.21
C SER A 7 19.96 4.45 7.58
N LYS A 8 19.60 4.69 8.85
CA LYS A 8 18.21 4.66 9.31
C LYS A 8 17.34 5.69 8.60
N TYR A 9 17.79 6.94 8.52
CA TYR A 9 17.07 8.00 7.83
C TYR A 9 16.83 7.67 6.35
N TRP A 10 17.86 7.22 5.63
CA TRP A 10 17.73 6.84 4.21
C TRP A 10 16.84 5.61 4.01
N GLY A 11 16.89 4.64 4.93
CA GLY A 11 15.99 3.49 4.91
C GLY A 11 14.52 3.90 5.10
N GLU A 12 14.23 4.81 6.03
CA GLU A 12 12.87 5.35 6.20
C GLU A 12 12.39 6.02 4.91
N ARG A 13 13.20 6.90 4.30
CA ARG A 13 12.86 7.57 3.03
C ARG A 13 12.60 6.60 1.89
N LEU A 14 13.40 5.54 1.79
CA LEU A 14 13.25 4.51 0.77
C LEU A 14 11.92 3.76 0.89
N LEU A 15 11.51 3.38 2.12
CA LEU A 15 10.19 2.77 2.35
C LEU A 15 9.04 3.76 2.08
N GLN A 16 9.19 5.03 2.45
CA GLN A 16 8.19 6.06 2.16
C GLN A 16 7.97 6.20 0.65
N SER A 17 9.05 6.28 -0.14
CA SER A 17 8.97 6.35 -1.59
C SER A 17 8.27 5.13 -2.19
N LEU A 18 8.56 3.92 -1.69
CA LEU A 18 7.92 2.70 -2.14
C LEU A 18 6.40 2.74 -1.91
N ILE A 19 5.95 3.20 -0.74
CA ILE A 19 4.52 3.35 -0.41
C ILE A 19 3.84 4.34 -1.35
N VAL A 20 4.45 5.50 -1.58
CA VAL A 20 3.87 6.55 -2.44
C VAL A 20 3.79 6.09 -3.90
N LEU A 21 4.77 5.31 -4.34
CA LEU A 21 4.84 4.76 -5.69
C LEU A 21 4.00 3.49 -5.88
N LEU A 22 3.20 3.05 -4.90
CA LEU A 22 2.33 1.88 -5.06
C LEU A 22 1.51 1.92 -6.37
N PRO A 23 0.86 3.02 -6.78
CA PRO A 23 0.05 3.05 -8.02
C PRO A 23 0.82 2.73 -9.31
N THR A 24 2.15 2.75 -9.28
CA THR A 24 2.98 2.40 -10.44
C THR A 24 2.86 0.94 -10.86
N TYR A 25 2.19 0.07 -10.07
CA TYR A 25 1.85 -1.30 -10.51
C TYR A 25 0.95 -1.34 -11.76
N LEU A 26 0.23 -0.24 -12.03
CA LEU A 26 -0.62 -0.08 -13.21
C LEU A 26 0.19 0.05 -14.50
N VAL A 27 1.42 0.58 -14.41
CA VAL A 27 2.30 0.72 -15.57
C VAL A 27 2.98 -0.62 -15.82
N ARG A 28 2.40 -1.38 -16.76
CA ARG A 28 2.83 -2.72 -17.16
C ARG A 28 3.62 -2.67 -18.47
N PHE A 29 4.63 -3.52 -18.57
CA PHE A 29 5.44 -3.68 -19.77
C PHE A 29 5.92 -5.14 -19.86
N GLU A 30 6.50 -5.52 -21.00
CA GLU A 30 6.97 -6.87 -21.24
C GLU A 30 8.47 -6.85 -21.56
N ILE A 31 9.25 -7.67 -20.86
CA ILE A 31 10.66 -7.91 -21.17
C ILE A 31 10.84 -9.40 -21.37
N ALA A 32 11.30 -9.80 -22.56
CA ALA A 32 11.59 -11.19 -22.91
C ALA A 32 10.43 -12.17 -22.61
N GLY A 33 9.18 -11.78 -22.91
CA GLY A 33 7.99 -12.62 -22.66
C GLY A 33 7.42 -12.53 -21.24
N ILE A 34 8.10 -11.82 -20.32
CA ILE A 34 7.68 -11.70 -18.93
C ILE A 34 6.99 -10.35 -18.73
N ARG A 35 5.71 -10.40 -18.33
CA ARG A 35 4.94 -9.20 -17.96
C ARG A 35 5.46 -8.65 -16.64
N LEU A 36 6.11 -7.50 -16.67
CA LEU A 36 6.61 -6.74 -15.53
C LEU A 36 5.75 -5.49 -15.32
N ASN A 37 5.83 -4.90 -14.13
CA ASN A 37 5.30 -3.57 -13.87
C ASN A 37 6.38 -2.69 -13.23
N VAL A 38 6.18 -1.38 -13.24
CA VAL A 38 7.15 -0.43 -12.68
C VAL A 38 7.34 -0.64 -11.17
N LEU A 39 6.28 -1.01 -10.43
CA LEU A 39 6.38 -1.30 -9.01
C LEU A 39 7.31 -2.49 -8.73
N ASP A 40 7.33 -3.53 -9.56
CA ASP A 40 8.23 -4.68 -9.41
C ASP A 40 9.69 -4.22 -9.43
N VAL A 41 10.03 -3.33 -10.37
CA VAL A 41 11.37 -2.75 -10.49
C VAL A 41 11.69 -1.88 -9.27
N VAL A 42 10.74 -1.02 -8.85
CA VAL A 42 10.90 -0.18 -7.66
C VAL A 42 11.14 -1.02 -6.41
N VAL A 43 10.40 -2.12 -6.21
CA VAL A 43 10.56 -3.03 -5.08
C VAL A 43 11.94 -3.69 -5.11
N VAL A 44 12.36 -4.25 -6.26
CA VAL A 44 13.67 -4.92 -6.38
C VAL A 44 14.82 -3.93 -6.16
N VAL A 45 14.79 -2.77 -6.82
CA VAL A 45 15.82 -1.73 -6.63
C VAL A 45 15.85 -1.28 -5.18
N SER A 46 14.70 -1.01 -4.57
CA SER A 46 14.62 -0.60 -3.17
C SER A 46 15.16 -1.67 -2.22
N PHE A 47 14.87 -2.94 -2.49
CA PHE A 47 15.41 -4.07 -1.73
C PHE A 47 16.93 -4.18 -1.85
N LEU A 48 17.48 -4.06 -3.06
CA LEU A 48 18.93 -4.07 -3.28
C LEU A 48 19.61 -2.88 -2.58
N THR A 49 19.05 -1.67 -2.69
CA THR A 49 19.54 -0.50 -1.94
C THR A 49 19.47 -0.72 -0.43
N CYS A 50 18.41 -1.36 0.08
CA CYS A 50 18.30 -1.74 1.48
C CYS A 50 19.45 -2.70 1.90
N ILE A 51 19.77 -3.71 1.09
CA ILE A 51 20.90 -4.60 1.36
C ILE A 51 22.22 -3.81 1.44
N LEU A 52 22.46 -2.90 0.49
CA LEU A 52 23.69 -2.10 0.45
C LEU A 52 23.82 -1.17 1.66
N LEU A 53 22.74 -0.46 2.02
CA LEU A 53 22.71 0.45 3.16
C LEU A 53 22.88 -0.25 4.51
N TYR A 54 22.46 -1.52 4.60
CA TYR A 54 22.45 -2.32 5.82
C TYR A 54 23.36 -3.55 5.75
N ARG A 55 24.37 -3.55 4.87
CA ARG A 55 25.27 -4.70 4.64
C ARG A 55 25.97 -5.24 5.89
N GLN A 56 26.19 -4.37 6.89
CA GLN A 56 26.82 -4.73 8.16
C GLN A 56 25.80 -5.16 9.23
N ALA A 57 24.52 -4.90 9.00
CA ALA A 57 23.44 -5.33 9.89
C ALA A 57 22.96 -6.73 9.49
N ARG A 58 22.50 -7.51 10.47
CA ARG A 58 21.79 -8.76 10.19
C ARG A 58 20.49 -8.40 9.46
N LEU A 59 20.26 -9.01 8.29
CA LEU A 59 18.98 -8.90 7.60
C LEU A 59 17.83 -9.29 8.55
N GLY A 60 16.72 -8.55 8.48
CA GLY A 60 15.57 -8.74 9.37
C GLY A 60 15.03 -10.18 9.38
N VAL A 61 15.23 -10.93 8.30
CA VAL A 61 14.90 -12.38 8.18
C VAL A 61 15.50 -13.21 9.31
N LEU A 62 16.74 -12.90 9.73
CA LEU A 62 17.42 -13.66 10.78
C LEU A 62 16.78 -13.45 12.16
N CYS A 63 15.99 -12.40 12.33
CA CYS A 63 15.27 -12.09 13.57
C CYS A 63 13.82 -12.63 13.59
N MET A 64 13.35 -13.28 12.53
CA MET A 64 11.93 -13.66 12.37
C MET A 64 11.51 -14.95 13.11
N GLY A 65 12.41 -15.64 13.82
CA GLY A 65 12.05 -16.85 14.57
C GLY A 65 11.37 -17.90 13.67
N ILE A 66 10.16 -18.34 14.02
CA ILE A 66 9.37 -19.30 13.24
C ILE A 66 8.81 -18.72 11.93
N TRP A 67 8.59 -17.40 11.87
CA TRP A 67 7.99 -16.73 10.72
C TRP A 67 8.83 -16.85 9.44
N LYS A 68 10.16 -17.00 9.55
CA LYS A 68 11.01 -17.24 8.38
C LYS A 68 10.70 -18.58 7.70
N TYR A 69 10.31 -19.60 8.47
CA TYR A 69 9.94 -20.90 7.93
C TYR A 69 8.56 -20.86 7.29
N ILE A 70 7.61 -20.14 7.90
CA ILE A 70 6.28 -19.91 7.30
C ILE A 70 6.42 -19.13 5.99
N MET A 71 7.19 -18.04 6.00
CA MET A 71 7.47 -17.26 4.79
C MET A 71 8.16 -18.12 3.72
N GLY A 72 9.17 -18.90 4.10
CA GLY A 72 9.86 -19.83 3.21
C GLY A 72 8.95 -20.91 2.65
N SER A 73 8.05 -21.49 3.46
CA SER A 73 7.10 -22.51 3.00
C SER A 73 6.09 -21.92 2.02
N PHE A 74 5.59 -20.71 2.26
CA PHE A 74 4.71 -20.02 1.31
C PHE A 74 5.41 -19.77 -0.04
N ALA A 75 6.69 -19.38 -0.02
CA ALA A 75 7.48 -19.22 -1.24
C ALA A 75 7.65 -20.55 -1.98
N ILE A 76 8.01 -21.62 -1.27
CA ILE A 76 8.20 -22.95 -1.87
C ILE A 76 6.90 -23.50 -2.45
N ILE A 77 5.80 -23.44 -1.70
CA ILE A 77 4.48 -23.90 -2.16
C ILE A 77 4.03 -23.09 -3.38
N GLY A 78 4.21 -21.76 -3.34
CA GLY A 78 3.92 -20.90 -4.48
C GLY A 78 4.73 -21.28 -5.72
N LEU A 79 6.02 -21.59 -5.57
CA LEU A 79 6.87 -22.03 -6.67
C LEU A 79 6.41 -23.37 -7.25
N ILE A 80 6.05 -24.34 -6.40
CA ILE A 80 5.48 -25.62 -6.83
C ILE A 80 4.18 -25.38 -7.62
N ALA A 81 3.32 -24.49 -7.15
CA ALA A 81 2.07 -24.14 -7.84
C ALA A 81 2.33 -23.51 -9.23
N VAL A 82 3.39 -22.72 -9.39
CA VAL A 82 3.81 -22.19 -10.71
C VAL A 82 4.20 -23.32 -11.65
N ILE A 83 5.00 -24.29 -11.17
CA ILE A 83 5.49 -25.42 -11.98
C ILE A 83 4.34 -26.31 -12.45
N ILE A 84 3.32 -26.53 -11.60
CA ILE A 84 2.17 -27.39 -11.90
C ILE A 84 1.11 -26.65 -12.76
N SER A 85 1.16 -25.32 -12.84
CA SER A 85 0.13 -24.53 -13.52
C SER A 85 0.11 -24.76 -15.02
N ALA A 86 -1.10 -24.91 -15.58
CA ALA A 86 -1.34 -24.99 -17.02
C ALA A 86 -0.85 -23.73 -17.78
N ASN A 87 -0.80 -22.56 -17.11
CA ASN A 87 -0.25 -21.34 -17.66
C ASN A 87 0.87 -20.82 -16.73
N THR A 88 2.07 -21.37 -16.93
CA THR A 88 3.25 -21.07 -16.12
C THR A 88 3.58 -19.57 -16.12
N MET A 89 3.38 -18.86 -17.22
CA MET A 89 3.68 -17.42 -17.32
C MET A 89 2.71 -16.57 -16.49
N ALA A 90 1.41 -16.86 -16.56
CA ALA A 90 0.42 -16.18 -15.71
C ALA A 90 0.65 -16.51 -14.24
N ALA A 91 0.92 -17.77 -13.92
CA ALA A 91 1.20 -18.22 -12.55
C ALA A 91 2.46 -17.55 -11.98
N LEU A 92 3.54 -17.44 -12.76
CA LEU A 92 4.76 -16.75 -12.37
C LEU A 92 4.48 -15.27 -12.07
N GLY A 93 3.63 -14.63 -12.88
CA GLY A 93 3.15 -13.27 -12.65
C GLY A 93 2.45 -13.10 -11.31
N LEU A 94 1.56 -14.02 -10.95
CA LEU A 94 0.90 -14.02 -9.64
C LEU A 94 1.89 -14.30 -8.50
N TYR A 95 2.78 -15.29 -8.68
CA TYR A 95 3.78 -15.66 -7.69
C TYR A 95 4.68 -14.48 -7.30
N LYS A 96 5.20 -13.74 -8.29
CA LYS A 96 6.05 -12.59 -7.98
C LYS A 96 5.29 -11.47 -7.27
N SER A 97 4.05 -11.17 -7.67
CA SER A 97 3.32 -9.99 -7.17
C SER A 97 2.65 -10.24 -5.82
N TYR A 98 2.18 -11.46 -5.56
CA TYR A 98 1.47 -11.80 -4.31
C TYR A 98 2.37 -12.46 -3.26
N ILE A 99 3.51 -13.02 -3.65
CA ILE A 99 4.40 -13.73 -2.71
C ILE A 99 5.74 -13.01 -2.61
N ILE A 100 6.50 -12.91 -3.71
CA ILE A 100 7.87 -12.39 -3.65
C ILE A 100 7.92 -10.91 -3.27
N ALA A 101 7.20 -10.03 -3.96
CA ALA A 101 7.26 -8.59 -3.69
C ALA A 101 6.82 -8.24 -2.25
N PRO A 102 5.70 -8.76 -1.71
CA PRO A 102 5.33 -8.56 -0.31
C PRO A 102 6.37 -9.08 0.68
N MET A 103 7.00 -10.23 0.40
CA MET A 103 8.10 -10.76 1.24
C MET A 103 9.29 -9.81 1.26
N LEU A 104 9.74 -9.30 0.10
CA LEU A 104 10.86 -8.36 0.03
C LEU A 104 10.56 -7.09 0.83
N VAL A 105 9.37 -6.51 0.67
CA VAL A 105 8.93 -5.33 1.45
C VAL A 105 8.88 -5.66 2.95
N GLY A 106 8.35 -6.82 3.34
CA GLY A 106 8.32 -7.26 4.74
C GLY A 106 9.71 -7.39 5.37
N ILE A 107 10.67 -7.93 4.62
CA ILE A 107 12.08 -8.00 5.03
C ILE A 107 12.65 -6.59 5.23
N MET A 108 12.38 -5.67 4.31
CA MET A 108 12.85 -4.28 4.41
C MET A 108 12.27 -3.59 5.65
N VAL A 109 10.96 -3.72 5.90
CA VAL A 109 10.30 -3.16 7.08
C VAL A 109 10.94 -3.69 8.37
N LEU A 110 11.21 -4.99 8.46
CA LEU A 110 11.82 -5.60 9.64
C LEU A 110 13.30 -5.26 9.83
N THR A 111 14.00 -4.96 8.73
CA THR A 111 15.41 -4.54 8.74
C THR A 111 15.54 -3.07 9.12
N ILE A 112 14.77 -2.19 8.48
CA ILE A 112 14.82 -0.73 8.65
C ILE A 112 14.15 -0.30 9.96
N ARG A 113 13.05 -0.97 10.34
CA ARG A 113 12.21 -0.65 11.52
C ARG A 113 11.80 0.82 11.52
N PRO A 114 11.08 1.28 10.48
CA PRO A 114 10.68 2.67 10.36
C PRO A 114 9.77 3.11 11.50
N ARG A 115 9.82 4.38 11.86
CA ARG A 115 8.84 4.97 12.78
C ARG A 115 7.44 4.91 12.17
N LEU A 116 6.44 4.60 12.99
CA LEU A 116 5.03 4.57 12.56
C LEU A 116 4.60 5.88 11.89
N GLU A 117 5.03 7.02 12.45
CA GLU A 117 4.76 8.35 11.89
C GLU A 117 5.27 8.51 10.45
N ALA A 118 6.45 7.95 10.14
CA ALA A 118 7.02 8.02 8.81
C ALA A 118 6.19 7.19 7.80
N ILE A 119 5.67 6.04 8.21
CA ILE A 119 4.75 5.23 7.40
C ILE A 119 3.43 5.96 7.19
N LEU A 120 2.85 6.53 8.26
CA LEU A 120 1.59 7.28 8.19
C LEU A 120 1.70 8.50 7.27
N GLN A 121 2.82 9.23 7.29
CA GLN A 121 3.10 10.32 6.36
C GLN A 121 3.12 9.85 4.90
N ALA A 122 3.69 8.68 4.61
CA ALA A 122 3.71 8.14 3.26
C ALA A 122 2.31 7.70 2.80
N PHE A 123 1.53 7.07 3.68
CA PHE A 123 0.12 6.74 3.39
C PHE A 123 -0.73 8.00 3.19
N ALA A 124 -0.52 9.03 4.01
CA ALA A 124 -1.16 10.32 3.84
C ALA A 124 -0.85 10.94 2.46
N LEU A 125 0.41 10.91 2.04
CA LEU A 125 0.80 11.41 0.71
C LEU A 125 0.17 10.58 -0.42
N LEU A 126 0.09 9.25 -0.27
CA LEU A 126 -0.62 8.38 -1.20
C LEU A 126 -2.11 8.71 -1.28
N ILE A 127 -2.77 8.97 -0.15
CA ILE A 127 -4.18 9.41 -0.11
C ILE A 127 -4.35 10.76 -0.77
N VAL A 128 -3.43 11.71 -0.55
CA VAL A 128 -3.47 13.01 -1.25
C VAL A 128 -3.38 12.80 -2.76
N PHE A 129 -2.44 11.97 -3.22
CA PHE A 129 -2.29 11.68 -4.64
C PHE A 129 -3.57 11.07 -5.26
N ILE A 130 -4.06 9.96 -4.69
CA ILE A 130 -5.28 9.28 -5.19
C ILE A 130 -6.51 10.18 -5.04
N GLY A 131 -6.67 10.81 -3.89
CA GLY A 131 -7.82 11.65 -3.56
C GLY A 131 -7.90 12.88 -4.46
N THR A 132 -6.78 13.56 -4.71
CA THR A 132 -6.76 14.78 -5.54
C THR A 132 -7.13 14.47 -6.99
N ILE A 133 -6.62 13.38 -7.56
CA ILE A 133 -6.99 12.93 -8.91
C ILE A 133 -8.48 12.55 -8.94
N GLY A 134 -8.97 11.87 -7.90
CA GLY A 134 -10.39 11.52 -7.77
C GLY A 134 -11.31 12.75 -7.70
N ILE A 135 -10.94 13.78 -6.93
CA ILE A 135 -11.71 15.04 -6.86
C ILE A 135 -11.65 15.78 -8.19
N TRP A 136 -10.50 15.79 -8.87
CA TRP A 136 -10.41 16.38 -10.20
C TRP A 136 -11.31 15.67 -11.21
N GLN A 137 -11.36 14.34 -11.19
CA GLN A 137 -12.31 13.54 -11.98
C GLN A 137 -13.76 13.87 -11.63
N LEU A 138 -14.07 14.02 -10.33
CA LEU A 138 -15.41 14.40 -9.87
C LEU A 138 -15.85 15.76 -10.42
N LEU A 139 -14.95 16.74 -10.43
CA LEU A 139 -15.26 18.11 -10.88
C LEU A 139 -15.33 18.25 -12.40
N THR A 140 -14.52 17.47 -13.15
CA THR A 140 -14.37 17.64 -14.60
C THR A 140 -15.03 16.56 -15.44
N GLY A 141 -15.30 15.38 -14.86
CA GLY A 141 -15.69 14.17 -15.57
C GLY A 141 -14.60 13.58 -16.48
N TYR A 142 -13.43 14.20 -16.57
CA TYR A 142 -12.37 13.76 -17.48
C TYR A 142 -11.56 12.60 -16.89
N GLY A 143 -11.08 11.69 -17.75
CA GLY A 143 -10.16 10.62 -17.35
C GLY A 143 -10.83 9.47 -16.59
N ILE A 144 -12.16 9.43 -16.56
CA ILE A 144 -12.94 8.32 -16.03
C ILE A 144 -13.21 7.34 -17.18
N PRO A 145 -12.82 6.06 -17.06
CA PRO A 145 -13.07 5.06 -18.10
C PRO A 145 -14.56 4.66 -18.14
N ALA A 146 -15.06 4.34 -19.33
CA ALA A 146 -16.40 3.76 -19.49
C ALA A 146 -16.49 2.39 -18.78
N PRO A 147 -17.64 2.04 -18.17
CA PRO A 147 -18.92 2.77 -18.16
C PRO A 147 -19.06 3.77 -17.00
N TRP A 148 -18.01 4.04 -16.23
CA TRP A 148 -18.11 4.81 -14.98
C TRP A 148 -18.25 6.32 -15.18
N ASN A 149 -18.11 6.79 -16.42
CA ASN A 149 -18.23 8.19 -16.82
C ASN A 149 -19.65 8.61 -17.23
N ILE A 150 -20.64 7.71 -17.12
CA ILE A 150 -22.03 8.00 -17.46
C ILE A 150 -22.61 8.99 -16.43
N PRO A 151 -23.08 10.19 -16.84
CA PRO A 151 -23.66 11.15 -15.92
C PRO A 151 -24.90 10.62 -15.20
N GLY A 152 -25.08 11.03 -13.94
CA GLY A 152 -26.22 10.61 -13.11
C GLY A 152 -25.81 9.56 -12.07
N ASP A 153 -26.65 8.55 -11.88
CA ASP A 153 -26.47 7.55 -10.83
C ASP A 153 -25.36 6.52 -11.11
N GLU A 154 -24.90 6.44 -12.34
CA GLU A 154 -23.83 5.52 -12.73
C GLU A 154 -22.44 6.15 -12.63
N PHE A 155 -22.37 7.46 -12.38
CA PHE A 155 -21.12 8.19 -12.27
C PHE A 155 -20.30 7.74 -11.05
N ARG A 156 -19.06 7.29 -11.30
CA ARG A 156 -18.13 6.84 -10.25
C ARG A 156 -16.71 7.24 -10.59
N ILE A 157 -16.01 7.85 -9.64
CA ILE A 157 -14.60 8.18 -9.84
C ILE A 157 -13.74 6.93 -9.71
N THR A 158 -12.69 6.83 -10.53
CA THR A 158 -11.73 5.72 -10.51
C THR A 158 -10.34 6.17 -10.06
N SER A 159 -10.13 7.48 -9.90
CA SER A 159 -8.83 8.11 -9.67
C SER A 159 -7.79 7.60 -10.67
N VAL A 160 -6.67 7.08 -10.20
CA VAL A 160 -5.60 6.50 -11.01
C VAL A 160 -5.91 5.10 -11.52
N TYR A 161 -7.01 4.47 -11.08
CA TYR A 161 -7.34 3.08 -11.38
C TYR A 161 -8.32 2.94 -12.56
N ASP A 162 -8.44 1.72 -13.07
CA ASP A 162 -9.36 1.38 -14.17
C ASP A 162 -10.82 1.19 -13.72
N TYR A 163 -11.05 1.04 -12.42
CA TYR A 163 -12.37 0.78 -11.86
C TYR A 163 -12.53 1.36 -10.46
N PRO A 164 -13.74 1.78 -10.08
CA PRO A 164 -13.96 2.58 -8.88
C PRO A 164 -13.67 1.81 -7.58
N ASN A 165 -13.96 0.52 -7.54
CA ASN A 165 -13.74 -0.31 -6.36
C ASN A 165 -12.26 -0.38 -5.93
N ALA A 166 -11.30 -0.20 -6.86
CA ALA A 166 -9.88 -0.15 -6.52
C ALA A 166 -9.52 1.04 -5.62
N VAL A 167 -10.22 2.17 -5.78
CA VAL A 167 -10.09 3.34 -4.88
C VAL A 167 -10.49 2.92 -3.46
N GLY A 168 -11.64 2.27 -3.32
CA GLY A 168 -12.15 1.79 -2.03
C GLY A 168 -11.22 0.79 -1.35
N LEU A 169 -10.77 -0.24 -2.09
CA LEU A 169 -9.86 -1.27 -1.59
C LEU A 169 -8.51 -0.71 -1.13
N THR A 170 -8.03 0.35 -1.79
CA THR A 170 -6.76 0.98 -1.43
C THR A 170 -6.94 1.93 -0.24
N LEU A 171 -7.93 2.83 -0.29
CA LEU A 171 -8.06 3.91 0.68
C LEU A 171 -8.71 3.46 2.00
N ALA A 172 -9.66 2.52 2.01
CA ALA A 172 -10.38 2.12 3.22
C ALA A 172 -9.46 1.69 4.39
N PRO A 173 -8.50 0.75 4.22
CA PRO A 173 -7.60 0.37 5.31
C PRO A 173 -6.68 1.52 5.74
N LEU A 174 -6.29 2.41 4.82
CA LEU A 174 -5.45 3.57 5.14
C LEU A 174 -6.22 4.63 5.95
N LEU A 175 -7.48 4.86 5.59
CA LEU A 175 -8.39 5.73 6.33
C LEU A 175 -8.68 5.18 7.72
N ALA A 176 -8.87 3.87 7.86
CA ALA A 176 -9.00 3.24 9.18
C ALA A 176 -7.77 3.50 10.07
N LEU A 177 -6.56 3.35 9.53
CA LEU A 177 -5.31 3.63 10.24
C LEU A 177 -5.18 5.12 10.62
N LEU A 178 -5.51 6.03 9.70
CA LEU A 178 -5.49 7.47 9.94
C LEU A 178 -6.53 7.90 10.99
N ALA A 179 -7.74 7.34 10.94
CA ALA A 179 -8.76 7.59 11.94
C ALA A 179 -8.29 7.15 13.33
N ALA A 180 -7.73 5.94 13.45
CA ALA A 180 -7.16 5.46 14.70
C ALA A 180 -6.05 6.41 15.21
N HIS A 181 -5.19 6.90 14.31
CA HIS A 181 -4.14 7.85 14.67
C HIS A 181 -4.69 9.20 15.14
N LEU A 182 -5.70 9.75 14.43
CA LEU A 182 -6.38 11.02 14.74
C LEU A 182 -7.12 10.98 16.09
N LEU A 183 -7.69 9.84 16.46
CA LEU A 183 -8.43 9.67 17.72
C LEU A 183 -7.52 9.57 18.97
N GLN A 184 -6.24 9.24 18.79
CA GLN A 184 -5.28 9.22 19.89
C GLN A 184 -4.88 10.65 20.30
N ARG A 185 -4.90 10.96 21.60
CA ARG A 185 -4.55 12.29 22.17
C ARG A 185 -3.19 12.82 21.64
N GLY A 186 -3.16 14.09 21.21
CA GLY A 186 -1.95 14.79 20.78
C GLY A 186 -2.26 15.99 19.86
N THR A 187 -1.55 17.11 20.03
CA THR A 187 -1.83 18.39 19.33
C THR A 187 -1.33 18.41 17.88
N HIS A 188 -0.31 17.63 17.53
CA HIS A 188 0.36 17.70 16.22
C HIS A 188 -0.27 16.83 15.12
N LYS A 189 -1.48 16.29 15.32
CA LYS A 189 -2.10 15.32 14.39
C LYS A 189 -3.17 15.93 13.48
N GLN A 190 -3.58 17.16 13.74
CA GLN A 190 -4.71 17.81 13.06
C GLN A 190 -4.47 17.99 11.55
N TRP A 191 -3.22 18.03 11.10
CA TRP A 191 -2.88 18.12 9.68
C TRP A 191 -3.29 16.86 8.89
N PHE A 192 -3.48 15.70 9.53
CA PHE A 192 -4.02 14.49 8.90
C PHE A 192 -5.55 14.57 8.66
N LEU A 193 -6.27 15.47 9.33
CA LEU A 193 -7.73 15.59 9.20
C LEU A 193 -8.18 15.95 7.77
N PRO A 194 -7.65 17.01 7.11
CA PRO A 194 -8.05 17.31 5.73
C PRO A 194 -7.72 16.16 4.77
N ILE A 195 -6.64 15.43 5.01
CA ILE A 195 -6.23 14.27 4.18
C ILE A 195 -7.21 13.10 4.38
N PHE A 196 -7.62 12.84 5.62
CA PHE A 196 -8.65 11.86 5.94
C PHE A 196 -9.98 12.20 5.26
N LEU A 197 -10.43 13.46 5.36
CA LEU A 197 -11.65 13.92 4.71
C LEU A 197 -11.59 13.79 3.19
N LEU A 198 -10.45 14.15 2.58
CA LEU A 198 -10.21 13.97 1.15
C LEU A 198 -10.35 12.50 0.73
N GLY A 199 -9.73 11.58 1.48
CA GLY A 199 -9.85 10.15 1.18
C GLY A 199 -11.26 9.61 1.41
N CYS A 200 -11.98 10.07 2.44
CA CYS A 200 -13.40 9.73 2.64
C CYS A 200 -14.26 10.18 1.46
N LEU A 201 -14.08 11.41 0.98
CA LEU A 201 -14.77 11.91 -0.21
C LEU A 201 -14.46 11.03 -1.43
N ALA A 202 -13.20 10.66 -1.63
CA ALA A 202 -12.80 9.80 -2.73
C ALA A 202 -13.45 8.40 -2.66
N VAL A 203 -13.57 7.81 -1.47
CA VAL A 203 -14.24 6.51 -1.26
C VAL A 203 -15.75 6.59 -1.48
N VAL A 204 -16.40 7.67 -1.02
CA VAL A 204 -17.84 7.86 -1.20
C VAL A 204 -18.17 8.04 -2.68
N TRP A 205 -17.40 8.86 -3.40
CA TRP A 205 -17.64 9.14 -4.81
C TRP A 205 -17.21 8.02 -5.76
N SER A 206 -16.37 7.08 -5.30
CA SER A 206 -16.17 5.83 -6.05
C SER A 206 -17.36 4.87 -5.90
N ARG A 207 -18.34 5.16 -5.02
CA ARG A 207 -19.50 4.30 -4.72
C ARG A 207 -19.08 2.85 -4.41
N SER A 208 -18.01 2.70 -3.63
CA SER A 208 -17.57 1.39 -3.16
C SER A 208 -18.22 1.09 -1.80
N ASP A 209 -19.44 0.55 -1.83
CA ASP A 209 -20.28 0.35 -0.63
C ASP A 209 -19.54 -0.42 0.47
N GLY A 210 -18.83 -1.49 0.11
CA GLY A 210 -18.01 -2.26 1.05
C GLY A 210 -16.90 -1.44 1.70
N ALA A 211 -16.27 -0.52 0.96
CA ALA A 211 -15.24 0.37 1.50
C ALA A 211 -15.83 1.42 2.44
N VAL A 212 -16.99 2.00 2.11
CA VAL A 212 -17.70 2.94 2.99
C VAL A 212 -18.06 2.27 4.31
N VAL A 213 -18.66 1.08 4.24
CA VAL A 213 -19.02 0.28 5.43
C VAL A 213 -17.78 -0.08 6.24
N ALA A 214 -16.69 -0.49 5.59
CA ALA A 214 -15.44 -0.83 6.27
C ALA A 214 -14.83 0.38 7.00
N VAL A 215 -14.79 1.56 6.38
CA VAL A 215 -14.31 2.79 7.02
C VAL A 215 -15.18 3.14 8.23
N PHE A 216 -16.50 3.12 8.08
CA PHE A 216 -17.42 3.39 9.18
C PHE A 216 -17.24 2.41 10.34
N ALA A 217 -17.20 1.10 10.04
CA ALA A 217 -17.00 0.05 11.03
C ALA A 217 -15.64 0.19 11.75
N ALA A 218 -14.59 0.56 11.03
CA ALA A 218 -13.28 0.81 11.61
C ALA A 218 -13.27 2.01 12.55
N VAL A 219 -13.88 3.14 12.15
CA VAL A 219 -14.00 4.33 13.01
C VAL A 219 -14.84 4.02 14.25
N ALA A 220 -15.99 3.35 14.08
CA ALA A 220 -16.86 2.96 15.19
C ALA A 220 -16.13 2.02 16.17
N SER A 221 -15.44 0.99 15.64
CA SER A 221 -14.62 0.10 16.46
C SER A 221 -13.53 0.86 17.19
N CYS A 222 -12.82 1.76 16.51
CA CYS A 222 -11.81 2.59 17.15
C CYS A 222 -12.40 3.43 18.28
N LEU A 223 -13.54 4.11 18.09
CA LEU A 223 -14.20 4.91 19.13
C LEU A 223 -14.66 4.08 20.33
N LEU A 224 -15.22 2.89 20.08
CA LEU A 224 -15.68 1.98 21.14
C LEU A 224 -14.51 1.47 21.98
N PHE A 225 -13.42 1.04 21.34
CA PHE A 225 -12.30 0.41 22.05
C PHE A 225 -11.23 1.38 22.54
N THR A 226 -11.13 2.60 21.99
CA THR A 226 -10.18 3.63 22.48
C THR A 226 -10.65 4.31 23.76
N ARG A 227 -11.96 4.33 24.04
CA ARG A 227 -12.50 4.88 25.30
C ARG A 227 -12.28 3.97 26.52
N TRP A 228 -11.90 2.70 26.33
CA TRP A 228 -11.84 1.69 27.40
C TRP A 228 -10.43 1.34 27.88
N ARG A 229 -9.40 2.06 27.43
CA ARG A 229 -8.01 1.77 27.84
C ARG A 229 -7.16 3.04 27.93
N TRP A 230 -7.41 3.89 28.92
CA TRP A 230 -6.42 4.72 29.63
C TRP A 230 -7.00 5.14 30.97
#